data_AF-A0A433T9Z2-F1
#
_entry.id   AF-A0A433T9Z2-F1
#
_cell.length_a   1.000
_cell.length_b   1.000
_cell.length_c   1.000
_cell.angle_alpha   90.00
_cell.angle_beta   90.00
_cell.angle_gamma   90.00
#
_symmetry.space_group_name_H-M   'P 1'
#
loop_
_entity.id
_entity.type
_entity.pdbx_description
1 polymer ?
#
loop_
_entity_poly.entity_id
_entity_poly.type
_entity_poly.pdbx_seq_one_letter_code
_entity_poly.pdbx_strand_id
1 'polypeptide(L)'
;MPVIPPDVGVRSGLIFLVLTLAIPLQYYLSNHSAVPVPQRQAVFQRLIHSAQSLHANYLSVSSWQRWCVNIIKAVDGWRTGKPVFIDSRNEEERGESPAVEVFQYKDPKGYFATSTLVRSPRPQEVKFRVGQVVQHKVHGYRGVIIGWDPVAHAPNEWLDEMHPLEKWHWRKMANYAVLVDNRDRPGSQITYVPQENLEVIASGFEVDHPYVYEYFDSFDGAQYIMRPAIKQLYPHD
;
A
#
# COMPACT_ATOMS: atom_id res chain seq x y z
N MET A 1 -17.51 -37.79 42.23
CA MET A 1 -17.12 -36.51 41.60
C MET A 1 -18.27 -36.06 40.72
N PRO A 2 -18.75 -34.80 40.80
CA PRO A 2 -19.88 -34.35 40.00
C PRO A 2 -19.44 -34.21 38.54
N VAL A 3 -20.11 -34.95 37.65
CA VAL A 3 -19.89 -34.90 36.20
C VAL A 3 -20.62 -33.68 35.66
N ILE A 4 -19.86 -32.65 35.26
CA ILE A 4 -20.41 -31.44 34.65
C ILE A 4 -20.98 -31.83 33.27
N PRO A 5 -22.26 -31.55 32.97
CA PRO A 5 -22.84 -31.88 31.68
C PRO A 5 -22.15 -31.09 30.54
N PRO A 6 -21.89 -31.72 29.38
CA PRO A 6 -21.04 -31.16 28.31
C PRO A 6 -21.57 -29.87 27.68
N ASP A 7 -22.86 -29.56 27.83
CA ASP A 7 -23.50 -28.33 27.32
C ASP A 7 -23.07 -27.06 28.10
N VAL A 8 -22.65 -27.21 29.36
CA VAL A 8 -22.29 -26.06 30.22
C VAL A 8 -20.94 -25.46 29.80
N GLY A 9 -20.00 -26.28 29.34
CA GLY A 9 -18.68 -25.84 28.90
C GLY A 9 -18.71 -25.02 27.61
N VAL A 10 -19.55 -25.43 26.64
CA VAL A 10 -19.69 -24.72 25.36
C VAL A 10 -20.39 -23.37 25.55
N ARG A 11 -21.49 -23.34 26.33
CA ARG A 11 -22.18 -22.08 26.65
C ARG A 11 -21.29 -21.12 27.42
N SER A 12 -20.55 -21.63 28.41
CA SER A 12 -19.62 -20.81 29.20
C SER A 12 -18.43 -20.31 28.37
N GLY A 13 -17.92 -21.12 27.45
CA GLY A 13 -16.86 -20.72 26.51
C GLY A 13 -17.31 -19.64 25.51
N LEU A 14 -18.53 -19.75 24.99
CA LEU A 14 -19.12 -18.73 24.11
C LEU A 14 -19.36 -17.42 24.87
N ILE A 15 -19.89 -17.49 26.09
CA ILE A 15 -20.07 -16.31 26.94
C ILE A 15 -18.71 -15.66 27.25
N PHE A 16 -17.69 -16.45 27.59
CA PHE A 16 -16.35 -15.93 27.85
C PHE A 16 -15.74 -15.27 26.61
N LEU A 17 -15.89 -15.87 25.43
CA LEU A 17 -15.40 -15.31 24.16
C LEU A 17 -16.13 -14.02 23.76
N VAL A 18 -17.44 -13.94 23.99
CA VAL A 18 -18.22 -12.71 23.79
C VAL A 18 -17.76 -11.62 24.75
N LEU A 19 -17.48 -11.96 26.02
CA LEU A 19 -17.02 -10.99 27.02
C LEU A 19 -15.57 -10.52 26.75
N THR A 20 -14.67 -11.40 26.32
CA THR A 20 -13.29 -11.02 25.99
C THR A 20 -13.20 -10.17 24.73
N LEU A 21 -14.12 -10.32 23.78
CA LEU A 21 -14.24 -9.44 22.61
C LEU A 21 -14.98 -8.13 22.93
N ALA A 22 -15.91 -8.15 23.88
CA ALA A 22 -16.68 -6.98 24.27
C ALA A 22 -15.83 -5.92 24.98
N ILE A 23 -14.82 -6.29 25.76
CA ILE A 23 -14.01 -5.35 26.55
C ILE A 23 -13.10 -4.46 25.66
N PRO A 24 -12.33 -5.00 24.69
CA PRO A 24 -11.59 -4.18 23.72
C PRO A 24 -12.51 -3.30 22.87
N LEU A 25 -13.69 -3.82 22.50
CA LEU A 25 -14.67 -3.09 21.73
C LEU A 25 -15.27 -1.92 22.53
N GLN A 26 -15.60 -2.13 23.80
CA GLN A 26 -16.08 -1.09 24.72
C GLN A 26 -15.00 -0.03 24.98
N TYR A 27 -13.74 -0.44 25.13
CA TYR A 27 -12.61 0.48 25.29
C TYR A 27 -12.38 1.33 24.04
N TYR A 28 -12.43 0.72 22.85
CA TYR A 28 -12.33 1.40 21.56
C TYR A 28 -13.47 2.41 21.36
N LEU A 29 -14.72 2.00 21.63
CA LEU A 29 -15.88 2.87 21.51
C LEU A 29 -15.85 4.01 22.55
N SER A 30 -15.39 3.74 23.78
CA SER A 30 -15.27 4.75 24.83
C SER A 30 -14.21 5.80 24.51
N ASN A 31 -13.06 5.41 23.97
CA ASN A 31 -11.99 6.35 23.59
C ASN A 31 -12.38 7.25 22.39
N HIS A 32 -13.39 6.84 21.60
CA HIS A 32 -13.86 7.56 20.42
C HIS A 32 -15.22 8.27 20.58
N SER A 33 -15.87 8.25 21.76
CA SER A 33 -17.27 8.70 21.91
C SER A 33 -17.52 10.00 22.68
N ALA A 34 -16.49 10.78 23.01
CA ALA A 34 -16.70 12.14 23.54
C ALA A 34 -16.84 13.16 22.39
N VAL A 35 -17.97 13.16 21.67
CA VAL A 35 -18.22 14.05 20.51
C VAL A 35 -19.55 14.82 20.64
N PRO A 36 -19.56 16.16 20.45
CA PRO A 36 -20.78 16.99 20.48
C PRO A 36 -21.83 16.59 19.44
N VAL A 37 -23.11 16.86 19.75
CA VAL A 37 -24.32 16.42 19.01
C VAL A 37 -24.28 16.62 17.47
N PRO A 38 -23.70 17.69 16.89
CA PRO A 38 -23.70 17.87 15.42
C PRO A 38 -22.79 16.91 14.65
N GLN A 39 -21.81 16.28 15.31
CA GLN A 39 -20.79 15.43 14.66
C GLN A 39 -21.06 13.93 14.79
N ARG A 40 -22.05 13.53 15.61
CA ARG A 40 -22.40 12.12 15.85
C ARG A 40 -22.85 11.39 14.58
N GLN A 41 -23.54 12.11 13.69
CA GLN A 41 -24.07 11.52 12.46
C GLN A 41 -22.97 11.19 11.46
N ALA A 42 -21.91 12.01 11.37
CA ALA A 42 -20.76 11.74 10.51
C ALA A 42 -19.91 10.56 11.02
N VAL A 43 -19.73 10.45 12.35
CA VAL A 43 -19.03 9.31 12.97
C VAL A 43 -19.85 8.02 12.78
N PHE A 44 -21.16 8.09 12.94
CA PHE A 44 -22.05 6.94 12.74
C PHE A 44 -22.01 6.42 11.29
N GLN A 45 -22.03 7.33 10.31
CA GLN A 45 -21.88 6.96 8.90
C GLN A 45 -20.52 6.31 8.60
N ARG A 46 -19.44 6.80 9.21
CA ARG A 46 -18.10 6.18 9.08
C ARG A 46 -18.07 4.77 9.68
N LEU A 47 -18.65 4.57 10.87
CA LEU A 47 -18.73 3.26 11.51
C LEU A 47 -19.53 2.26 10.68
N ILE A 48 -20.64 2.68 10.05
CA ILE A 48 -21.43 1.84 9.16
C ILE A 48 -20.60 1.40 7.95
N HIS A 49 -19.89 2.32 7.30
CA HIS A 49 -19.02 1.99 6.18
C HIS A 49 -17.88 1.04 6.59
N SER A 50 -17.26 1.26 7.75
CA SER A 50 -16.25 0.35 8.29
C SER A 50 -16.81 -1.05 8.54
N ALA A 51 -18.02 -1.16 9.12
CA ALA A 51 -18.68 -2.45 9.34
C ALA A 51 -19.01 -3.19 8.03
N GLN A 52 -19.46 -2.46 6.99
CA GLN A 52 -19.69 -3.02 5.66
C GLN A 52 -18.39 -3.53 5.02
N SER A 53 -17.29 -2.81 5.17
CA SER A 53 -15.99 -3.21 4.63
C SER A 53 -15.42 -4.45 5.33
N LEU A 54 -15.60 -4.57 6.65
CA LEU A 54 -15.22 -5.76 7.42
C LEU A 54 -16.05 -6.98 6.99
N HIS A 55 -17.35 -6.79 6.73
CA HIS A 55 -18.21 -7.86 6.25
C HIS A 55 -17.77 -8.37 4.87
N ALA A 56 -17.45 -7.47 3.94
CA ALA A 56 -16.98 -7.84 2.60
C ALA A 56 -15.64 -8.58 2.62
N ASN A 57 -14.70 -8.14 3.46
CA ASN A 57 -13.32 -8.63 3.43
C ASN A 57 -13.08 -9.83 4.34
N TYR A 58 -13.70 -9.88 5.52
CA TYR A 58 -13.41 -10.88 6.55
C TYR A 58 -14.56 -11.85 6.84
N LEU A 59 -15.83 -11.46 6.58
CA LEU A 59 -17.00 -12.31 6.84
C LEU A 59 -17.66 -12.84 5.55
N SER A 60 -17.06 -12.60 4.39
CA SER A 60 -17.57 -13.15 3.14
C SER A 60 -17.39 -14.67 3.10
N VAL A 61 -18.49 -15.37 2.82
CA VAL A 61 -18.59 -16.84 2.80
C VAL A 61 -17.55 -17.47 1.85
N SER A 62 -17.18 -16.78 0.78
CA SER A 62 -16.20 -17.23 -0.21
C SER A 62 -14.75 -17.23 0.30
N SER A 63 -14.40 -16.36 1.25
CA SER A 63 -13.07 -16.32 1.88
C SER A 63 -12.93 -17.43 2.93
N TRP A 64 -13.98 -17.65 3.71
CA TRP A 64 -14.05 -18.78 4.67
C TRP A 64 -14.04 -20.13 3.97
N GLN A 65 -14.70 -20.26 2.82
CA GLN A 65 -14.66 -21.48 2.01
C GLN A 65 -13.23 -21.84 1.57
N ARG A 66 -12.42 -20.86 1.14
CA ARG A 66 -11.03 -21.08 0.74
C ARG A 66 -10.13 -21.48 1.92
N TRP A 67 -10.29 -20.81 3.06
CA TRP A 67 -9.55 -21.15 4.28
C TRP A 67 -9.90 -22.56 4.78
N CYS A 68 -11.19 -22.91 4.87
CA CYS A 68 -11.63 -24.23 5.28
C CYS A 68 -11.11 -25.34 4.35
N VAL A 69 -11.10 -25.13 3.03
CA VAL A 69 -10.55 -26.09 2.08
C VAL A 69 -9.05 -26.31 2.29
N ASN A 70 -8.29 -25.25 2.60
CA ASN A 70 -6.85 -25.37 2.86
C ASN A 70 -6.57 -26.09 4.18
N ILE A 71 -7.38 -25.84 5.22
CA ILE A 71 -7.28 -26.54 6.50
C ILE A 71 -7.65 -28.02 6.35
N ILE A 72 -8.71 -28.36 5.63
CA ILE A 72 -9.11 -29.75 5.38
C ILE A 72 -7.99 -30.50 4.64
N LYS A 73 -7.39 -29.88 3.61
CA LYS A 73 -6.24 -30.46 2.88
C LYS A 73 -5.01 -30.66 3.76
N ALA A 74 -4.72 -29.73 4.66
CA ALA A 74 -3.61 -29.85 5.61
C ALA A 74 -3.84 -30.98 6.63
N VAL A 75 -5.08 -31.15 7.11
CA VAL A 75 -5.45 -32.20 8.06
C VAL A 75 -5.49 -33.59 7.40
N ASP A 76 -5.99 -33.72 6.16
CA ASP A 76 -5.96 -34.98 5.40
C ASP A 76 -4.53 -35.41 5.06
N GLY A 77 -3.66 -34.45 4.77
CA GLY A 77 -2.23 -34.65 4.61
C GLY A 77 -1.55 -35.22 5.84
N TRP A 78 -1.92 -34.72 7.03
CA TRP A 78 -1.36 -35.19 8.29
C TRP A 78 -1.85 -36.60 8.66
N ARG A 79 -3.07 -36.97 8.27
CA ARG A 79 -3.70 -38.27 8.58
C ARG A 79 -3.22 -39.45 7.72
N THR A 80 -2.85 -39.19 6.47
CA THR A 80 -2.54 -40.25 5.49
C THR A 80 -1.06 -40.57 5.38
N GLY A 81 -0.19 -39.85 6.10
CA GLY A 81 1.26 -40.05 6.08
C GLY A 81 1.90 -39.81 4.71
N LYS A 82 1.13 -39.27 3.75
CA LYS A 82 1.61 -38.85 2.44
C LYS A 82 2.02 -37.39 2.56
N PRO A 83 3.22 -37.00 2.11
CA PRO A 83 3.58 -35.59 2.08
C PRO A 83 2.52 -34.86 1.26
N VAL A 84 1.92 -33.83 1.85
CA VAL A 84 1.14 -32.86 1.08
C VAL A 84 2.13 -32.27 0.09
N PHE A 85 2.01 -32.64 -1.18
CA PHE A 85 2.62 -31.86 -2.25
C PHE A 85 1.90 -30.51 -2.28
N ILE A 86 2.34 -29.60 -1.41
CA ILE A 86 2.43 -28.20 -1.80
C ILE A 86 3.44 -28.23 -2.94
N ASP A 87 3.01 -27.84 -4.13
CA ASP A 87 3.88 -27.79 -5.32
C ASP A 87 5.09 -26.89 -4.99
N SER A 88 6.17 -27.54 -4.60
CA SER A 88 7.40 -26.94 -4.06
C SER A 88 8.42 -26.87 -5.19
N ARG A 89 8.03 -26.31 -6.33
CA ARG A 89 8.96 -26.14 -7.46
C ARG A 89 9.89 -24.94 -7.33
N ASN A 90 9.73 -24.04 -6.36
CA ASN A 90 10.49 -22.79 -6.35
C ASN A 90 11.02 -22.43 -4.93
N GLU A 91 11.72 -23.34 -4.24
CA GLU A 91 12.36 -23.03 -2.94
C GLU A 91 13.90 -22.88 -3.01
N GLU A 92 14.49 -22.65 -4.18
CA GLU A 92 15.93 -22.35 -4.34
C GLU A 92 16.30 -20.87 -4.56
N GLU A 93 15.34 -19.94 -4.64
CA GLU A 93 15.62 -18.48 -4.76
C GLU A 93 15.24 -17.70 -3.49
N ARG A 94 15.91 -18.04 -2.39
CA ARG A 94 15.94 -17.20 -1.19
C ARG A 94 16.86 -15.99 -1.44
N GLY A 95 16.41 -15.06 -2.28
CA GLY A 95 17.17 -13.87 -2.67
C GLY A 95 16.45 -12.90 -3.59
N GLU A 96 15.32 -13.27 -4.19
CA GLU A 96 14.59 -12.36 -5.08
C GLU A 96 13.46 -11.70 -4.31
N SER A 97 13.64 -10.41 -4.01
CA SER A 97 12.58 -9.55 -3.47
C SER A 97 11.34 -9.68 -4.38
N PRO A 98 10.17 -10.07 -3.85
CA PRO A 98 8.92 -10.17 -4.61
C PRO A 98 8.44 -8.87 -5.26
N ALA A 99 9.18 -7.77 -5.11
CA ALA A 99 8.89 -6.51 -5.76
C ALA A 99 9.43 -6.46 -7.20
N VAL A 100 10.56 -7.10 -7.52
CA VAL A 100 11.21 -6.95 -8.86
C VAL A 100 10.37 -7.59 -9.96
N GLU A 101 9.81 -8.78 -9.74
CA GLU A 101 8.93 -9.45 -10.72
C GLU A 101 7.54 -8.78 -10.84
N VAL A 102 7.05 -8.16 -9.75
CA VAL A 102 5.80 -7.38 -9.77
C VAL A 102 5.98 -6.03 -10.47
N PHE A 103 7.18 -5.45 -10.46
CA PHE A 103 7.55 -4.33 -11.35
C PHE A 103 7.63 -4.79 -12.82
N GLN A 104 8.16 -5.99 -13.07
CA GLN A 104 8.38 -6.53 -14.41
C GLN A 104 7.08 -6.79 -15.20
N TYR A 105 5.95 -6.99 -14.53
CA TYR A 105 4.66 -7.19 -15.20
C TYR A 105 3.88 -5.90 -15.53
N LYS A 106 4.41 -4.71 -15.22
CA LYS A 106 3.64 -3.45 -15.36
C LYS A 106 3.90 -2.60 -16.60
N ASP A 107 5.05 -2.67 -17.25
CA ASP A 107 5.23 -2.09 -18.59
C ASP A 107 6.57 -2.56 -19.17
N PRO A 108 6.60 -3.39 -20.23
CA PRO A 108 7.87 -3.80 -20.85
C PRO A 108 8.68 -2.60 -21.39
N LYS A 109 8.04 -1.44 -21.59
CA LYS A 109 8.70 -0.22 -22.04
C LYS A 109 9.25 0.61 -20.89
N GLY A 110 8.89 0.34 -19.63
CA GLY A 110 9.38 1.08 -18.47
C GLY A 110 9.00 2.56 -18.49
N TYR A 111 7.80 2.90 -18.97
CA TYR A 111 7.30 4.28 -18.91
C TYR A 111 7.02 4.73 -17.48
N PHE A 112 6.83 6.03 -17.30
CA PHE A 112 6.42 6.64 -16.05
C PHE A 112 7.36 6.30 -14.88
N ALA A 113 8.67 6.32 -15.13
CA ALA A 113 9.73 5.98 -14.19
C ALA A 113 9.67 4.55 -13.60
N THR A 114 8.96 3.62 -14.25
CA THR A 114 8.87 2.21 -13.80
C THR A 114 9.96 1.30 -14.35
N SER A 115 10.93 1.84 -15.10
CA SER A 115 12.07 1.07 -15.63
C SER A 115 12.89 0.41 -14.52
N THR A 116 13.28 -0.85 -14.76
CA THR A 116 14.15 -1.67 -13.90
C THR A 116 15.64 -1.39 -14.12
N LEU A 117 15.99 -0.42 -14.96
CA LEU A 117 17.37 -0.01 -15.17
C LEU A 117 17.92 0.75 -13.96
N VAL A 118 19.17 0.44 -13.59
CA VAL A 118 19.90 1.15 -12.54
C VAL A 118 20.22 2.57 -13.00
N ARG A 119 19.88 3.55 -12.17
CA ARG A 119 20.06 4.98 -12.45
C ARG A 119 21.34 5.49 -11.80
N SER A 120 22.46 5.28 -12.49
CA SER A 120 23.79 5.69 -12.04
C SER A 120 24.66 6.20 -13.21
N PRO A 121 25.27 7.40 -13.11
CA PRO A 121 25.11 8.38 -12.03
C PRO A 121 23.75 9.08 -12.06
N ARG A 122 23.34 9.71 -10.95
CA ARG A 122 22.17 10.61 -10.97
C ARG A 122 22.52 11.88 -11.77
N PRO A 123 21.79 12.21 -12.84
CA PRO A 123 22.04 13.43 -13.62
C PRO A 123 21.86 14.69 -12.78
N GLN A 124 22.61 15.75 -13.08
CA GLN A 124 22.57 17.00 -12.30
C GLN A 124 21.22 17.72 -12.44
N GLU A 125 20.52 17.48 -13.55
CA GLU A 125 19.23 18.07 -13.89
C GLU A 125 18.08 17.50 -13.04
N VAL A 126 18.27 16.31 -12.45
CA VAL A 126 17.32 15.66 -11.55
C VAL A 126 17.47 16.26 -10.15
N LYS A 127 16.56 17.17 -9.80
CA LYS A 127 16.58 17.94 -8.55
C LYS A 127 16.09 17.17 -7.34
N PHE A 128 15.09 16.31 -7.52
CA PHE A 128 14.43 15.60 -6.42
C PHE A 128 14.84 14.13 -6.40
N ARG A 129 14.72 13.50 -5.24
CA ARG A 129 15.16 12.14 -4.98
C ARG A 129 13.97 11.24 -4.65
N VAL A 130 14.12 9.95 -4.93
CA VAL A 130 13.17 8.93 -4.49
C VAL A 130 13.07 8.93 -2.96
N GLY A 131 11.84 8.89 -2.45
CA GLY A 131 11.53 8.98 -1.03
C GLY A 131 11.25 10.39 -0.52
N GLN A 132 11.49 11.45 -1.30
CA GLN A 132 11.14 12.81 -0.88
C GLN A 132 9.64 13.05 -0.96
N VAL A 133 9.12 13.73 0.07
CA VAL A 133 7.73 14.22 0.11
C VAL A 133 7.64 15.55 -0.62
N VAL A 134 6.69 15.65 -1.55
CA VAL A 134 6.52 16.79 -2.44
C VAL A 134 5.07 17.26 -2.48
N GLN A 135 4.88 18.54 -2.84
CA GLN A 135 3.60 19.12 -3.20
C GLN A 135 3.58 19.47 -4.68
N HIS A 136 2.45 19.25 -5.34
CA HIS A 136 2.23 19.75 -6.68
C HIS A 136 1.84 21.24 -6.64
N LYS A 137 2.65 22.12 -7.23
CA LYS A 137 2.47 23.59 -7.15
C LYS A 137 1.13 24.10 -7.66
N VAL A 138 0.65 23.55 -8.79
CA VAL A 138 -0.60 24.00 -9.43
C VAL A 138 -1.85 23.40 -8.78
N HIS A 139 -1.81 22.11 -8.44
CA HIS A 139 -2.98 21.37 -7.96
C HIS A 139 -3.03 21.18 -6.43
N GLY A 140 -1.95 21.51 -5.72
CA GLY A 140 -1.88 21.51 -4.25
C GLY A 140 -1.82 20.15 -3.56
N TYR A 141 -1.91 19.03 -4.28
CA TYR A 141 -1.84 17.70 -3.65
C TYR A 141 -0.43 17.33 -3.24
N ARG A 142 -0.33 16.55 -2.16
CA ARG A 142 0.93 16.03 -1.61
C ARG A 142 1.15 14.59 -2.04
N GLY A 143 2.39 14.17 -2.03
CA GLY A 143 2.77 12.80 -2.36
C GLY A 143 4.24 12.51 -2.13
N VAL A 144 4.64 11.28 -2.39
CA VAL A 144 6.04 10.84 -2.29
C VAL A 144 6.55 10.39 -3.64
N ILE A 145 7.77 10.82 -3.99
CA ILE A 145 8.44 10.42 -5.23
C ILE A 145 8.87 8.95 -5.12
N ILE A 146 8.39 8.12 -6.04
CA ILE A 146 8.77 6.69 -6.14
C ILE A 146 9.73 6.39 -7.30
N GLY A 147 9.92 7.36 -8.20
CA GLY A 147 10.85 7.23 -9.32
C GLY A 147 11.00 8.51 -10.12
N TRP A 148 12.04 8.56 -10.94
CA TRP A 148 12.30 9.65 -11.87
C TRP A 148 12.86 9.15 -13.19
N ASP A 149 12.54 9.90 -14.25
CA ASP A 149 13.19 9.82 -15.55
C ASP A 149 13.83 11.18 -15.86
N PRO A 150 15.09 11.23 -16.32
CA PRO A 150 15.79 12.50 -16.56
C PRO A 150 15.23 13.29 -17.75
N VAL A 151 14.55 12.59 -18.65
CA VAL A 151 13.78 13.09 -19.80
C VAL A 151 12.45 12.35 -19.76
N ALA A 152 11.35 13.01 -20.12
CA ALA A 152 10.03 12.40 -19.99
C ALA A 152 9.93 11.11 -20.80
N HIS A 153 9.72 9.99 -20.11
CA HIS A 153 9.50 8.69 -20.74
C HIS A 153 8.06 8.19 -20.52
N ALA A 154 7.22 8.38 -21.53
CA ALA A 154 5.81 7.98 -21.54
C ALA A 154 5.32 7.78 -22.99
N PRO A 155 4.16 7.15 -23.23
CA PRO A 155 3.56 7.08 -24.57
C PRO A 155 3.42 8.47 -25.18
N ASN A 156 3.68 8.59 -26.48
CA ASN A 156 3.62 9.88 -27.17
C ASN A 156 2.21 10.48 -27.09
N GLU A 157 1.18 9.66 -27.23
CA GLU A 157 -0.22 10.05 -27.15
C GLU A 157 -0.52 10.66 -25.78
N TRP A 158 -0.01 10.04 -24.72
CA TRP A 158 -0.16 10.54 -23.35
C TRP A 158 0.60 11.86 -23.14
N LEU A 159 1.82 11.98 -23.69
CA LEU A 159 2.59 13.23 -23.63
C LEU A 159 1.91 14.34 -24.42
N ASP A 160 1.24 14.05 -25.53
CA ASP A 160 0.49 15.03 -26.31
C ASP A 160 -0.72 15.57 -25.53
N GLU A 161 -1.35 14.74 -24.70
CA GLU A 161 -2.46 15.14 -23.83
C GLU A 161 -2.00 15.88 -22.57
N MET A 162 -0.94 15.42 -21.91
CA MET A 162 -0.53 15.90 -20.58
C MET A 162 0.55 16.99 -20.61
N HIS A 163 1.30 17.09 -21.72
CA HIS A 163 2.35 18.10 -21.91
C HIS A 163 1.94 19.03 -23.06
N PRO A 164 1.25 20.15 -22.75
CA PRO A 164 0.73 21.05 -23.78
C PRO A 164 1.84 21.65 -24.64
N LEU A 165 1.51 22.10 -25.86
CA LEU A 165 2.48 22.57 -26.85
C LEU A 165 3.34 23.74 -26.34
N GLU A 166 2.76 24.64 -25.53
CA GLU A 166 3.46 25.77 -24.90
C GLU A 166 4.47 25.31 -23.83
N LYS A 167 4.33 24.07 -23.34
CA LYS A 167 5.17 23.45 -22.31
C LYS A 167 5.99 22.28 -22.85
N TRP A 168 6.36 22.33 -24.13
CA TRP A 168 7.16 21.29 -24.80
C TRP A 168 8.47 20.94 -24.06
N HIS A 169 9.05 21.90 -23.33
CA HIS A 169 10.27 21.71 -22.54
C HIS A 169 10.07 20.69 -21.40
N TRP A 170 8.84 20.42 -20.97
CA TRP A 170 8.52 19.35 -20.02
C TRP A 170 8.95 17.97 -20.52
N ARG A 171 8.98 17.76 -21.84
CA ARG A 171 9.45 16.50 -22.43
C ARG A 171 10.96 16.33 -22.34
N LYS A 172 11.72 17.43 -22.25
CA LYS A 172 13.18 17.43 -22.20
C LYS A 172 13.76 17.61 -20.79
N MET A 173 12.93 17.61 -19.76
CA MET A 173 13.35 17.73 -18.36
C MET A 173 12.95 16.49 -17.56
N ALA A 174 13.44 16.43 -16.32
CA ALA A 174 13.09 15.36 -15.42
C ALA A 174 11.58 15.32 -15.13
N ASN A 175 11.01 14.13 -15.16
CA ASN A 175 9.63 13.87 -14.76
C ASN A 175 9.64 12.78 -13.68
N TYR A 176 8.68 12.84 -12.76
CA TYR A 176 8.67 12.05 -11.54
C TYR A 176 7.38 11.27 -11.42
N ALA A 177 7.49 10.01 -11.01
CA ALA A 177 6.34 9.23 -10.55
C ALA A 177 6.11 9.51 -9.06
N VAL A 178 4.88 9.87 -8.71
CA VAL A 178 4.49 10.31 -7.37
C VAL A 178 3.27 9.52 -6.91
N LEU A 179 3.37 8.89 -5.74
CA LEU A 179 2.20 8.36 -5.03
C LEU A 179 1.48 9.51 -4.36
N VAL A 180 0.20 9.72 -4.70
CA VAL A 180 -0.58 10.84 -4.20
C VAL A 180 -1.27 10.49 -2.89
N ASP A 181 -1.25 11.40 -1.93
CA ASP A 181 -1.93 11.21 -0.65
C ASP A 181 -3.45 11.06 -0.82
N ASN A 182 -4.00 9.99 -0.25
CA ASN A 182 -5.44 9.69 -0.32
C ASN A 182 -6.33 10.75 0.34
N ARG A 183 -5.80 11.53 1.29
CA ARG A 183 -6.52 12.62 1.96
C ARG A 183 -6.66 13.84 1.05
N ASP A 184 -5.72 14.02 0.11
CA ASP A 184 -5.74 15.11 -0.86
C ASP A 184 -6.49 14.71 -2.14
N ARG A 185 -6.26 13.49 -2.63
CA ARG A 185 -6.99 12.92 -3.78
C ARG A 185 -7.38 11.47 -3.51
N PRO A 186 -8.69 11.16 -3.40
CA PRO A 186 -9.12 9.80 -3.17
C PRO A 186 -8.82 8.89 -4.37
N GLY A 187 -8.59 7.60 -4.11
CA GLY A 187 -8.46 6.58 -5.15
C GLY A 187 -7.04 6.04 -5.36
N SER A 188 -6.09 6.35 -4.47
CA SER A 188 -4.74 5.75 -4.47
C SER A 188 -4.03 5.95 -5.82
N GLN A 189 -3.94 7.23 -6.21
CA GLN A 189 -3.46 7.63 -7.52
C GLN A 189 -1.93 7.64 -7.57
N ILE A 190 -1.39 7.24 -8.72
CA ILE A 190 0.00 7.46 -9.09
C ILE A 190 0.00 8.47 -10.23
N THR A 191 0.75 9.55 -10.08
CA THR A 191 0.83 10.62 -11.07
C THR A 191 2.24 10.75 -11.62
N TYR A 192 2.35 11.10 -12.91
CA TYR A 192 3.61 11.41 -13.55
C TYR A 192 3.71 12.91 -13.82
N VAL A 193 4.69 13.57 -13.21
CA VAL A 193 4.68 15.03 -13.04
C VAL A 193 6.02 15.64 -13.48
N PRO A 194 6.02 16.72 -14.29
CA PRO A 194 7.25 17.41 -14.65
C PRO A 194 7.89 18.11 -13.44
N GLN A 195 9.22 18.15 -13.40
CA GLN A 195 10.01 18.72 -12.31
C GLN A 195 9.55 20.12 -11.88
N GLU A 196 9.18 20.98 -12.83
CA GLU A 196 8.80 22.35 -12.51
C GLU A 196 7.55 22.46 -11.65
N ASN A 197 6.66 21.46 -11.71
CA ASN A 197 5.40 21.44 -10.99
C ASN A 197 5.52 20.87 -9.57
N LEU A 198 6.71 20.43 -9.16
CA LEU A 198 6.94 19.87 -7.83
C LEU A 198 7.77 20.82 -6.95
N GLU A 199 7.49 20.77 -5.65
CA GLU A 199 8.28 21.37 -4.59
C GLU A 199 8.40 20.41 -3.41
N VAL A 200 9.56 20.39 -2.76
CA VAL A 200 9.79 19.55 -1.57
C VAL A 200 9.13 20.20 -0.38
N ILE A 201 8.45 19.37 0.42
CA ILE A 201 7.90 19.79 1.69
C ILE A 201 8.81 19.26 2.79
N ALA A 202 9.38 20.15 3.60
CA ALA A 202 10.26 19.77 4.71
C ALA A 202 9.48 19.30 5.96
N SER A 203 8.16 19.12 5.86
CA SER A 203 7.31 18.76 7.00
C SER A 203 7.35 17.25 7.24
N GLY A 204 7.18 16.83 8.49
CA GLY A 204 7.01 15.42 8.90
C GLY A 204 5.68 14.82 8.47
N PHE A 205 5.32 15.06 7.21
CA PHE A 205 4.10 14.61 6.59
C PHE A 205 4.31 13.22 6.01
N GLU A 206 3.84 12.23 6.73
CA GLU A 206 3.74 10.87 6.21
C GLU A 206 2.54 10.78 5.26
N VAL A 207 2.80 10.35 4.03
CA VAL A 207 1.82 10.15 2.95
C VAL A 207 0.94 8.94 3.25
N ASP A 208 -0.38 9.14 3.16
CA ASP A 208 -1.38 8.08 3.25
C ASP A 208 -1.65 7.49 1.86
N HIS A 209 -0.99 6.37 1.54
CA HIS A 209 -1.17 5.64 0.30
C HIS A 209 -0.94 4.13 0.51
N PRO A 210 -1.81 3.23 0.02
CA PRO A 210 -1.71 1.80 0.31
C PRO A 210 -0.40 1.15 -0.16
N TYR A 211 0.17 1.67 -1.25
CA TYR A 211 1.41 1.12 -1.83
C TYR A 211 2.69 1.79 -1.32
N VAL A 212 2.63 2.73 -0.36
CA VAL A 212 3.84 3.44 0.11
C VAL A 212 4.89 2.47 0.65
N TYR A 213 4.45 1.47 1.40
CA TYR A 213 5.31 0.45 1.99
C TYR A 213 5.76 -0.63 0.99
N GLU A 214 5.37 -0.57 -0.28
CA GLU A 214 5.96 -1.41 -1.34
C GLU A 214 7.32 -0.85 -1.79
N TYR A 215 7.52 0.47 -1.69
CA TYR A 215 8.73 1.16 -2.11
C TYR A 215 9.66 1.49 -0.92
N PHE A 216 9.06 1.79 0.23
CA PHE A 216 9.74 2.31 1.40
C PHE A 216 9.61 1.40 2.60
N ASP A 217 10.63 1.42 3.46
CA ASP A 217 10.66 0.63 4.69
C ASP A 217 10.10 1.43 5.88
N SER A 218 10.49 2.70 5.98
CA SER A 218 10.07 3.60 7.05
C SER A 218 10.12 5.07 6.62
N PHE A 219 9.53 5.95 7.44
CA PHE A 219 9.60 7.40 7.30
C PHE A 219 10.49 7.97 8.42
N ASP A 220 11.51 8.75 8.08
CA ASP A 220 12.49 9.28 9.05
C ASP A 220 12.08 10.64 9.66
N GLY A 221 10.89 11.13 9.32
CA GLY A 221 10.38 12.44 9.75
C GLY A 221 10.61 13.56 8.73
N ALA A 222 11.38 13.33 7.67
CA ALA A 222 11.57 14.27 6.56
C ALA A 222 11.39 13.60 5.19
N GLN A 223 11.81 12.34 5.05
CA GLN A 223 11.75 11.56 3.83
C GLN A 223 11.56 10.06 4.13
N TYR A 224 11.21 9.32 3.10
CA TYR A 224 11.09 7.87 3.19
C TYR A 224 12.42 7.17 2.93
N ILE A 225 12.70 6.15 3.73
CA ILE A 225 13.85 5.28 3.55
C ILE A 225 13.49 4.19 2.54
N MET A 226 14.20 4.18 1.42
CA MET A 226 14.02 3.18 0.36
C MET A 226 14.29 1.77 0.86
N ARG A 227 13.46 0.82 0.40
CA ARG A 227 13.78 -0.61 0.52
C ARG A 227 15.05 -0.95 -0.27
N PRO A 228 15.79 -2.01 0.12
CA PRO A 228 17.03 -2.42 -0.56
C PRO A 228 16.91 -2.56 -2.08
N ALA A 229 15.80 -3.15 -2.57
CA ALA A 229 15.56 -3.31 -4.02
C ALA A 229 15.44 -1.97 -4.75
N ILE A 230 14.72 -0.99 -4.17
CA ILE A 230 14.60 0.35 -4.75
C ILE A 230 15.94 1.09 -4.67
N LYS A 231 16.66 0.95 -3.53
CA LYS A 231 17.98 1.56 -3.37
C LYS A 231 19.01 1.05 -4.38
N GLN A 232 18.92 -0.21 -4.82
CA GLN A 232 19.75 -0.75 -5.91
C GLN A 232 19.46 -0.08 -7.26
N LEU A 233 18.21 0.27 -7.53
CA LEU A 233 17.83 1.00 -8.74
C LEU A 233 18.23 2.48 -8.69
N TYR A 234 18.24 3.09 -7.49
CA TYR A 234 18.56 4.51 -7.26
C TYR A 234 19.71 4.66 -6.23
N PRO A 235 20.94 4.23 -6.57
CA PRO A 235 22.03 4.17 -5.59
C PRO A 235 22.49 5.55 -5.09
N HIS A 236 22.27 6.61 -5.87
CA HIS A 236 22.73 7.99 -5.60
C HIS A 236 21.65 8.92 -5.06
N ASP A 237 20.50 8.36 -4.68
CA ASP A 237 19.38 9.06 -4.03
C ASP A 237 19.46 8.92 -2.52
#